data_AF-A0A931VIR9-F1
#
_entry.id   AF-A0A931VIR9-F1
#
_cell.length_a   1.000
_cell.length_b   1.000
_cell.length_c   1.000
_cell.angle_alpha   90.00
_cell.angle_beta   90.00
_cell.angle_gamma   90.00
#
_symmetry.space_group_name_H-M   'P 1'
#
loop_
_entity.id
_entity.type
_entity.pdbx_description
1 polymer ?
#
loop_
_entity_poly.entity_id
_entity_poly.type
_entity_poly.pdbx_seq_one_letter_code
_entity_poly.pdbx_strand_id
1 'polypeptide(L)'
;MADKITLDQLAGMIQTQFDEVGKQFDEVNKKFTEVNSHLGKVESNMLTKDYLDDKLADLRGDLVVLTRKEDNKVKKLINILRKRDLISDDEVKEIMSMEPFAQLFV
;
A
#
# COMPACT_ATOMS: atom_id res chain seq x y z
N MET A 1 46.21 -49.42 27.22
CA MET A 1 47.06 -48.23 27.04
C MET A 1 46.21 -47.20 26.33
N ALA A 2 46.11 -45.97 26.83
CA ALA A 2 45.38 -44.93 26.10
C ALA A 2 46.19 -44.56 24.85
N ASP A 3 45.59 -44.65 23.66
CA ASP A 3 46.20 -44.15 22.44
C ASP A 3 46.43 -42.65 22.59
N LYS A 4 47.71 -42.25 22.54
CA LYS A 4 48.09 -40.85 22.61
C LYS A 4 47.94 -40.24 21.22
N ILE A 5 47.10 -39.21 21.11
CA ILE A 5 47.00 -38.40 19.89
C ILE A 5 48.34 -37.70 19.66
N THR A 6 48.88 -37.79 18.45
CA THR A 6 50.10 -37.07 18.06
C THR A 6 49.79 -35.60 17.73
N LEU A 7 50.81 -34.73 17.80
CA LEU A 7 50.64 -33.32 17.44
C LEU A 7 50.14 -33.15 15.99
N ASP A 8 50.57 -34.02 15.07
CA ASP A 8 50.12 -34.00 13.67
C ASP A 8 48.63 -34.33 13.53
N GLN A 9 48.14 -35.30 14.32
CA GLN A 9 46.72 -35.64 14.36
C GLN A 9 45.88 -34.48 14.90
N LEU A 10 46.36 -33.82 15.98
CA LEU A 10 45.70 -32.63 16.51
C LEU A 10 45.68 -31.48 15.49
N ALA A 11 46.79 -31.24 14.80
CA ALA A 11 46.88 -30.21 13.76
C ALA A 11 45.92 -30.49 12.59
N GLY A 12 45.80 -31.74 12.14
CA GLY A 12 44.85 -32.14 11.09
C GLY A 12 43.39 -31.95 11.50
N MET A 13 43.04 -32.30 12.75
CA MET A 13 41.71 -32.07 13.31
C MET A 13 41.37 -30.58 13.38
N ILE A 14 42.31 -29.76 13.85
CA ILE A 14 42.17 -28.30 13.93
C ILE A 14 41.97 -27.71 12.53
N GLN A 15 42.79 -28.10 11.54
CA GLN A 15 42.65 -27.63 10.16
C GLN A 15 41.26 -27.95 9.60
N THR A 16 40.77 -29.17 9.83
CA THR A 16 39.45 -29.60 9.36
C THR A 16 38.34 -28.75 9.98
N GLN A 17 38.42 -28.47 11.29
CA GLN A 17 37.45 -27.61 11.96
C GLN A 17 37.50 -26.16 11.45
N PHE A 18 38.69 -25.62 11.19
CA PHE A 18 38.81 -24.27 10.60
C PHE A 18 38.23 -24.21 9.18
N ASP A 19 38.44 -25.25 8.36
CA ASP A 19 37.86 -25.33 7.01
C ASP A 19 36.32 -25.42 7.06
N GLU A 20 35.77 -26.19 8.01
CA GLU A 20 34.32 -26.27 8.24
C GLU A 20 33.73 -24.92 8.69
N VAL A 21 34.39 -24.23 9.63
CA VAL A 21 33.99 -22.89 10.07
C VAL A 21 34.07 -21.89 8.91
N GLY A 22 35.09 -21.97 8.06
CA GLY A 22 35.21 -21.14 6.87
C GLY A 22 34.03 -21.32 5.92
N LYS A 23 33.64 -22.57 5.63
CA LYS A 23 32.46 -22.87 4.80
C LYS A 23 31.17 -22.34 5.40
N GLN A 24 30.98 -22.48 6.71
CA GLN A 24 29.80 -21.92 7.40
C GLN A 24 29.76 -20.40 7.28
N PHE A 25 30.91 -19.73 7.39
CA PHE A 25 30.99 -18.28 7.22
C PHE A 25 30.62 -17.84 5.80
N ASP A 26 31.08 -18.56 4.78
CA ASP A 26 30.70 -18.32 3.39
C ASP A 26 29.19 -18.49 3.16
N GLU A 27 28.58 -19.52 3.74
CA GLU A 27 27.14 -19.73 3.68
C GLU A 27 26.35 -18.61 4.37
N VAL A 28 26.82 -18.14 5.53
CA VAL A 28 26.22 -17.01 6.25
C VAL A 28 26.30 -15.73 5.41
N ASN A 29 27.45 -15.45 4.80
CA ASN A 29 27.63 -14.30 3.91
C ASN A 29 26.68 -14.34 2.71
N LYS A 30 26.49 -15.53 2.12
CA LYS A 30 25.53 -15.71 1.02
C LYS A 30 24.10 -15.39 1.48
N LYS A 31 23.67 -15.94 2.62
CA LYS A 31 22.34 -15.66 3.18
C LYS A 31 22.16 -14.17 3.50
N PHE A 32 23.18 -13.52 4.04
CA PHE A 32 23.12 -12.08 4.33
C PHE A 32 22.98 -11.25 3.05
N THR A 33 23.66 -11.65 1.97
CA THR A 33 23.51 -11.02 0.64
C THR A 33 22.08 -11.18 0.10
N GLU A 34 21.49 -12.38 0.24
CA GLU A 34 20.11 -12.64 -0.18
C GLU A 34 19.10 -11.83 0.65
N VAL A 35 19.28 -11.75 1.97
CA VAL A 35 18.44 -10.93 2.86
C VAL A 35 18.52 -9.46 2.49
N ASN A 36 19.71 -8.91 2.26
CA ASN A 36 19.87 -7.51 1.84
C ASN A 36 19.20 -7.24 0.49
N SER A 37 19.33 -8.17 -0.47
CA SER A 37 18.64 -8.07 -1.76
C SER A 37 17.12 -8.07 -1.59
N HIS A 38 16.59 -8.92 -0.71
CA HIS A 38 15.16 -8.97 -0.42
C HIS A 38 14.68 -7.70 0.29
N LEU A 39 15.41 -7.22 1.29
CA LEU A 39 15.08 -5.98 2.00
C LEU A 39 15.07 -4.78 1.07
N GLY A 40 16.06 -4.65 0.17
CA GLY A 40 16.06 -3.56 -0.82
C GLY A 40 14.83 -3.59 -1.75
N LYS A 41 14.35 -4.78 -2.12
CA LYS A 41 13.10 -4.93 -2.89
C LYS A 41 11.86 -4.58 -2.06
N VAL A 42 11.85 -4.94 -0.78
CA VAL A 42 10.75 -4.57 0.13
C VAL A 42 10.71 -3.05 0.28
N GLU A 43 11.85 -2.41 0.56
CA GLU A 43 11.95 -0.95 0.67
C GLU A 43 11.53 -0.23 -0.62
N SER A 44 11.92 -0.73 -1.81
CA SER A 44 11.50 -0.13 -3.08
C SER A 44 10.01 -0.29 -3.37
N ASN A 45 9.38 -1.36 -2.87
CA ASN A 45 7.96 -1.64 -3.06
C ASN A 45 7.09 -1.07 -1.93
N MET A 46 7.69 -0.74 -0.79
CA MET A 46 7.01 -0.09 0.32
C MET A 46 6.67 1.33 -0.09
N LEU A 47 5.40 1.56 -0.37
CA LEU A 47 4.86 2.90 -0.46
C LEU A 47 4.93 3.53 0.93
N THR A 48 5.55 4.70 1.04
CA THR A 48 5.57 5.44 2.30
C THR A 48 4.14 5.87 2.64
N LYS A 49 3.83 5.94 3.93
CA LYS A 49 2.54 6.44 4.40
C LYS A 49 2.23 7.81 3.79
N ASP A 50 3.23 8.70 3.76
CA ASP A 50 3.09 10.05 3.20
C ASP A 50 2.70 10.03 1.72
N TYR A 51 3.32 9.16 0.90
CA TYR A 51 2.96 9.02 -0.51
C TYR A 51 1.51 8.53 -0.68
N LEU A 52 1.09 7.57 0.15
CA LEU A 52 -0.29 7.08 0.12
C LEU A 52 -1.28 8.16 0.57
N ASP A 53 -0.97 8.90 1.64
CA ASP A 53 -1.81 9.98 2.15
C ASP A 53 -1.98 11.09 1.10
N ASP A 54 -0.91 11.47 0.40
CA ASP A 54 -0.96 12.44 -0.71
C ASP A 54 -1.83 11.93 -1.87
N LYS A 55 -1.63 10.68 -2.31
CA LYS A 55 -2.45 10.11 -3.41
C LYS A 55 -3.90 9.92 -3.03
N LEU A 56 -4.20 9.61 -1.78
CA LEU A 56 -5.56 9.51 -1.28
C LEU A 56 -6.21 10.89 -1.16
N ALA A 57 -5.46 11.92 -0.79
CA ALA A 57 -5.95 13.30 -0.79
C ALA A 57 -6.32 13.77 -2.20
N ASP A 58 -5.45 13.52 -3.19
CA ASP A 58 -5.69 13.82 -4.61
C ASP A 58 -6.96 13.10 -5.10
N LEU A 59 -7.05 11.77 -4.90
CA LEU A 59 -8.19 10.96 -5.31
C LEU A 59 -9.50 11.43 -4.67
N ARG A 60 -9.46 11.74 -3.37
CA ARG A 60 -10.63 12.28 -2.66
C ARG A 60 -11.07 13.61 -3.27
N GLY A 61 -10.12 14.49 -3.61
CA GLY A 61 -10.40 15.74 -4.31
C GLY A 61 -11.10 15.52 -5.65
N ASP A 62 -10.57 14.61 -6.47
CA ASP A 62 -11.14 14.26 -7.77
C ASP A 62 -12.56 13.71 -7.66
N LEU A 63 -12.80 12.80 -6.70
CA LEU A 63 -14.13 12.27 -6.44
C LEU A 63 -15.12 13.38 -6.06
N VAL A 64 -14.75 14.30 -5.17
CA VAL A 64 -15.60 15.45 -4.81
C VAL A 64 -15.93 16.31 -6.03
N VAL A 65 -14.95 16.55 -6.91
CA VAL A 65 -15.17 17.32 -8.15
C VAL A 65 -16.12 16.60 -9.10
N LEU A 66 -15.95 15.29 -9.29
CA LEU A 66 -16.84 14.48 -10.13
C LEU A 66 -18.26 14.49 -9.59
N THR A 67 -18.44 14.19 -8.30
CA THR A 67 -19.75 14.20 -7.65
C THR A 67 -20.43 15.57 -7.73
N ARG A 68 -19.68 16.68 -7.58
CA ARG A 68 -20.24 18.03 -7.78
C ARG A 68 -20.66 18.29 -9.23
N LYS A 69 -19.91 17.79 -10.21
CA LYS A 69 -20.30 17.93 -11.63
C LYS A 69 -21.57 17.14 -11.94
N GLU A 70 -21.72 15.95 -11.35
CA GLU A 70 -22.92 15.13 -11.47
C GLU A 70 -24.12 15.79 -10.81
N ASP A 71 -23.98 16.28 -9.58
CA ASP A 71 -25.00 17.05 -8.87
C ASP A 71 -25.49 18.26 -9.69
N ASN A 72 -24.56 19.00 -10.32
CA ASN A 72 -24.92 20.09 -11.21
C ASN A 72 -25.72 19.65 -12.45
N LYS A 73 -25.41 18.47 -13.03
CA LYS A 73 -26.17 17.91 -14.15
C LYS A 73 -27.57 17.50 -13.70
N VAL A 74 -27.69 16.85 -12.54
CA VAL A 74 -28.97 16.45 -11.95
C VAL A 74 -29.83 17.68 -11.65
N LYS A 75 -29.27 18.72 -11.04
CA LYS A 75 -29.95 20.00 -10.81
C LYS A 75 -30.49 20.63 -12.09
N LYS A 76 -29.72 20.59 -13.18
CA LYS A 76 -30.17 21.06 -14.49
C LYS A 76 -31.32 20.21 -15.04
N LEU A 77 -31.23 18.89 -14.90
CA LEU A 77 -32.29 17.97 -15.32
C LEU A 77 -33.59 18.22 -14.56
N ILE A 78 -33.55 18.33 -13.23
CA ILE A 78 -34.71 18.63 -12.39
C ILE A 78 -35.37 19.95 -12.83
N ASN A 79 -34.56 20.99 -13.11
CA ASN A 79 -35.08 22.25 -13.62
C ASN A 79 -35.76 22.11 -14.99
N ILE A 80 -35.27 21.25 -15.88
CA ILE A 80 -35.92 20.98 -17.17
C ILE A 80 -37.22 20.22 -16.97
N LEU A 81 -37.25 19.22 -16.08
CA LEU A 81 -38.45 18.43 -15.79
C LEU A 81 -39.55 19.29 -15.17
N ARG A 82 -39.20 20.14 -14.19
CA ARG A 82 -40.12 21.11 -13.59
C ARG A 82 -40.68 22.09 -14.63
N LYS A 83 -39.84 22.63 -15.52
CA LYS A 83 -40.28 23.53 -16.60
C LYS A 83 -41.24 22.89 -17.62
N ARG A 84 -41.26 21.55 -17.69
CA ARG A 84 -42.15 20.77 -18.55
C ARG A 84 -43.37 20.25 -17.81
N ASP A 85 -43.57 20.66 -16.56
CA ASP A 85 -44.63 20.20 -15.67
C ASP A 85 -44.69 18.66 -15.54
N LEU A 86 -43.52 18.00 -15.61
CA LEU A 86 -43.41 16.54 -15.48
C LEU A 86 -43.23 16.07 -14.03
N ILE A 87 -42.81 16.98 -13.14
CA ILE A 87 -42.62 16.75 -11.71
C ILE A 87 -43.17 17.95 -10.94
N SER A 88 -43.70 17.69 -9.76
CA SER A 88 -44.23 18.67 -8.81
C SER A 88 -43.12 19.37 -8.03
N ASP A 89 -43.45 20.52 -7.43
CA ASP A 89 -42.52 21.26 -6.58
C ASP A 89 -42.14 20.49 -5.30
N ASP A 90 -43.00 19.60 -4.82
CA ASP A 90 -42.71 18.74 -3.67
C ASP A 90 -41.69 17.66 -4.03
N GLU A 91 -41.82 17.02 -5.20
CA GLU A 91 -40.82 16.07 -5.71
C GLU A 91 -39.46 16.76 -5.96
N VAL A 92 -39.48 18.01 -6.44
CA VAL A 92 -38.25 18.80 -6.61
C VAL A 92 -37.56 19.03 -5.27
N LYS A 93 -38.30 19.43 -4.22
CA LYS A 93 -37.74 19.62 -2.87
C LYS A 93 -37.18 18.33 -2.31
N GLU A 94 -37.91 17.23 -2.46
CA GLU A 94 -37.47 15.91 -2.00
C GLU A 94 -36.14 15.52 -2.65
N ILE A 95 -36.04 15.56 -3.99
CA ILE A 95 -34.82 15.17 -4.72
C ILE A 95 -33.66 16.12 -4.39
N MET A 96 -33.91 17.43 -4.31
CA MET A 96 -32.86 18.41 -4.00
C MET A 96 -32.37 18.35 -2.55
N SER A 97 -33.15 17.75 -1.64
CA SER A 97 -32.76 17.53 -0.24
C SER A 97 -31.92 16.27 -0.05
N MET A 98 -31.71 15.46 -1.10
CA MET A 98 -30.92 14.24 -1.01
C MET A 98 -29.41 14.54 -0.95
N GLU A 99 -28.69 13.64 -0.27
CA GLU A 99 -27.23 13.54 -0.34
C GLU A 99 -26.77 13.30 -1.79
N PRO A 100 -25.57 13.73 -2.21
CA PRO A 100 -24.43 14.14 -1.38
C PRO A 100 -24.29 15.65 -1.14
N PHE A 101 -25.15 16.47 -1.75
CA PHE A 101 -25.12 17.93 -1.62
C PHE A 101 -26.52 18.50 -1.47
N ALA A 102 -27.18 18.10 -0.37
CA ALA A 102 -28.54 18.52 -0.03
C ALA A 102 -28.68 20.04 0.01
N GLN A 103 -29.74 20.54 -0.63
CA GLN A 103 -30.17 21.94 -0.52
C GLN A 103 -31.17 22.06 0.63
N LEU A 104 -30.85 22.91 1.61
CA LEU A 104 -31.77 23.23 2.69
C LEU A 104 -32.80 24.24 2.19
N PHE A 105 -34.07 23.82 2.15
CA PHE A 105 -35.20 24.69 1.91
C PHE A 105 -35.68 25.23 3.26
N VAL A 106 -35.52 26.54 3.47
CA VAL A 106 -36.03 27.27 4.64
C VAL A 106 -37.42 27.80 4.33
#